data_AF-Q56WP7-F1
#
_entry.id   AF-Q56WP7-F1
#
_cell.length_a   1.000
_cell.length_b   1.000
_cell.length_c   1.000
_cell.angle_alpha   90.00
_cell.angle_beta   90.00
_cell.angle_gamma   90.00
#
_symmetry.space_group_name_H-M   'P 1'
#
loop_
_entity.id
_entity.type
_entity.pdbx_description
1 polymer ?
#
loop_
_entity_poly.entity_id
_entity_poly.type
_entity_poly.pdbx_seq_one_letter_code
_entity_poly.pdbx_strand_id
1 'polypeptide(L)'
;MGLDDKEIVALSGAHTLGRARPDRSGWGKPETKYTKTGPGEAGGQSWTVKWLKFDNSYFKDIKEKRDDDLLVLPTDAALFEDPSFKNYAEKYAEDVAAFFKDYAEAHAKLSNLGAKFDPPEGIVIENVPEKFVAAKYSTGKKELSDSMKKKIRAEYEAIGGSPDKPLPTNYFLNIIIAIGVLVLLSTLFGGNNNSDFSGF
;
A
#
# COMPACT_ATOMS: atom_id res chain seq x y z
N MET A 1 21.93 0.45 -10.90
CA MET A 1 21.69 0.97 -9.55
C MET A 1 22.96 1.07 -8.71
N GLY A 2 24.08 0.43 -9.07
CA GLY A 2 25.31 0.53 -8.27
C GLY A 2 25.24 -0.23 -6.94
N LEU A 3 24.39 -1.27 -6.90
CA LEU A 3 24.25 -2.17 -5.76
C LEU A 3 25.05 -3.44 -6.01
N ASP A 4 25.71 -3.95 -4.97
CA ASP A 4 26.48 -5.19 -5.02
C ASP A 4 25.64 -6.42 -4.60
N ASP A 5 26.24 -7.62 -4.71
CA ASP A 5 25.58 -8.88 -4.40
C ASP A 5 25.07 -8.96 -2.95
N LYS A 6 25.84 -8.42 -1.99
CA LYS A 6 25.43 -8.37 -0.58
C LYS A 6 24.19 -7.51 -0.41
N GLU A 7 24.18 -6.34 -1.04
CA GLU A 7 23.08 -5.38 -0.99
C GLU A 7 21.83 -5.93 -1.68
N ILE A 8 21.97 -6.65 -2.80
CA ILE A 8 20.87 -7.34 -3.46
C ILE A 8 20.22 -8.34 -2.50
N VAL A 9 21.01 -9.26 -1.93
CA VAL A 9 20.49 -10.30 -1.02
C VAL A 9 19.88 -9.69 0.24
N ALA A 10 20.53 -8.69 0.84
CA ALA A 10 20.01 -8.01 2.01
C ALA A 10 18.66 -7.35 1.70
N LEU A 11 18.56 -6.56 0.62
CA LEU A 11 17.33 -5.85 0.26
C LEU A 11 16.18 -6.79 -0.11
N SER A 12 16.45 -7.94 -0.73
CA SER A 12 15.42 -8.97 -0.96
C SER A 12 14.78 -9.45 0.35
N GLY A 13 15.52 -9.38 1.47
CA GLY A 13 14.99 -9.63 2.82
C GLY A 13 13.79 -8.76 3.21
N ALA A 14 13.53 -7.65 2.52
CA ALA A 14 12.31 -6.85 2.70
C ALA A 14 11.01 -7.66 2.48
N HIS A 15 11.06 -8.74 1.68
CA HIS A 15 9.95 -9.68 1.50
C HIS A 15 9.57 -10.43 2.78
N THR A 16 10.32 -10.30 3.89
CA THR A 16 9.82 -10.71 5.21
C THR A 16 8.53 -9.98 5.60
N LEU A 17 8.29 -8.79 5.03
CA LEU A 17 7.08 -8.01 5.17
C LEU A 17 6.19 -8.14 3.94
N GLY A 18 4.89 -8.20 4.17
CA GLY A 18 3.88 -8.15 3.13
C GLY A 18 3.65 -9.47 2.40
N ARG A 19 3.10 -9.34 1.20
CA ARG A 19 2.50 -10.44 0.43
C ARG A 19 2.29 -10.04 -1.02
N ALA A 20 2.40 -11.00 -1.92
CA ALA A 20 2.04 -10.84 -3.32
C ALA A 20 0.54 -11.04 -3.53
N ARG A 21 0.01 -10.47 -4.61
CA ARG A 21 -1.38 -10.59 -5.01
C ARG A 21 -1.47 -10.83 -6.52
N PRO A 22 -2.25 -11.81 -6.98
CA PRO A 22 -2.36 -12.11 -8.41
C PRO A 22 -3.02 -10.97 -9.19
N ASP A 23 -3.94 -10.22 -8.58
CA ASP A 23 -4.57 -9.02 -9.17
C ASP A 23 -3.65 -7.80 -9.26
N ARG A 24 -2.46 -7.85 -8.65
CA ARG A 24 -1.47 -6.76 -8.70
C ARG A 24 -0.25 -7.14 -9.54
N SER A 25 0.51 -8.14 -9.10
CA SER A 25 1.75 -8.55 -9.77
C SER A 25 1.59 -9.79 -10.66
N GLY A 26 0.43 -10.47 -10.62
CA GLY A 26 0.25 -11.78 -11.24
C GLY A 26 0.79 -12.95 -10.42
N TRP A 27 1.42 -12.70 -9.27
CA TRP A 27 2.05 -13.73 -8.44
C TRP A 27 1.28 -14.04 -7.15
N GLY A 28 1.46 -15.26 -6.68
CA GLY A 28 0.90 -15.76 -5.43
C GLY A 28 -0.55 -16.22 -5.52
N LYS A 29 -1.02 -16.92 -4.49
CA LYS A 29 -2.41 -17.32 -4.34
C LYS A 29 -3.31 -16.11 -4.02
N PRO A 30 -4.61 -16.16 -4.39
CA PRO A 30 -5.59 -15.13 -3.99
C PRO A 30 -5.72 -14.96 -2.47
N GLU A 31 -5.47 -16.03 -1.70
CA GLU A 31 -5.45 -16.03 -0.23
C GLU A 31 -4.75 -17.28 0.32
N THR A 32 -4.39 -17.25 1.60
CA THR A 32 -3.83 -18.39 2.35
C THR A 32 -4.33 -18.42 3.79
N LYS A 33 -3.99 -19.47 4.55
CA LYS A 33 -4.26 -19.54 5.99
C LYS A 33 -3.68 -18.37 6.81
N TYR A 34 -2.65 -17.68 6.31
CA TYR A 34 -2.00 -16.53 6.97
C TYR A 34 -2.59 -15.17 6.62
N THR A 35 -3.36 -15.09 5.53
CA THR A 35 -3.79 -13.82 4.94
C THR A 35 -5.30 -13.73 4.73
N LYS A 36 -6.04 -14.84 4.88
CA LYS A 36 -7.51 -14.87 4.87
C LYS A 36 -8.13 -14.03 5.99
N THR A 37 -7.40 -13.87 7.10
CA THR A 37 -7.76 -13.04 8.24
C THR A 37 -6.52 -12.29 8.73
N GLY A 38 -6.62 -11.00 8.99
CA GLY A 38 -5.51 -10.19 9.47
C GLY A 38 -5.84 -8.70 9.40
N PRO A 39 -4.97 -7.82 9.93
CA PRO A 39 -5.19 -6.38 9.82
C PRO A 39 -5.03 -5.91 8.37
N GLY A 40 -5.76 -4.85 8.02
CA GLY A 40 -5.85 -4.36 6.64
C GLY A 40 -6.75 -5.25 5.76
N GLU A 41 -6.58 -5.14 4.45
CA GLU A 41 -7.36 -5.88 3.45
C GLU A 41 -6.95 -7.37 3.40
N ALA A 42 -7.87 -8.33 3.50
CA ALA A 42 -7.54 -9.76 3.44
C ALA A 42 -7.02 -10.21 2.04
N GLY A 43 -6.42 -11.41 1.95
CA GLY A 43 -5.99 -12.04 0.69
C GLY A 43 -4.50 -11.92 0.34
N GLY A 44 -4.07 -12.42 -0.81
CA GLY A 44 -2.67 -12.54 -1.21
C GLY A 44 -1.90 -13.66 -0.50
N GLN A 45 -0.64 -13.87 -0.89
CA GLN A 45 0.25 -14.89 -0.34
C GLN A 45 1.53 -14.25 0.19
N SER A 46 1.85 -14.46 1.46
CA SER A 46 3.05 -13.93 2.10
C SER A 46 4.25 -14.86 1.93
N TRP A 47 5.46 -14.32 2.03
CA TRP A 47 6.70 -15.12 2.10
C TRP A 47 6.94 -15.70 3.49
N THR A 48 6.41 -15.05 4.53
CA THR A 48 6.57 -15.46 5.93
C THR A 48 5.21 -15.62 6.61
N VAL A 49 5.19 -16.41 7.68
CA VAL A 49 4.00 -16.56 8.54
C VAL A 49 3.61 -15.22 9.19
N LYS A 50 4.61 -14.50 9.71
CA LYS A 50 4.44 -13.23 10.41
C LYS A 50 4.79 -12.08 9.47
N TRP A 51 4.04 -11.93 8.39
CA TRP A 51 4.26 -10.94 7.32
C TRP A 51 4.15 -9.46 7.73
N LEU A 52 3.93 -9.15 9.01
CA LEU A 52 3.97 -7.80 9.59
C LEU A 52 5.14 -7.62 10.57
N LYS A 53 6.00 -8.63 10.69
CA LYS A 53 7.19 -8.58 11.53
C LYS A 53 8.42 -8.56 10.63
N PHE A 54 9.27 -7.55 10.85
CA PHE A 54 10.56 -7.48 10.20
C PHE A 54 11.56 -8.34 10.99
N ASP A 55 11.98 -9.47 10.43
CA ASP A 55 13.01 -10.35 10.95
C ASP A 55 13.65 -11.16 9.81
N ASN A 56 14.49 -12.14 10.13
CA ASN A 56 15.17 -12.97 9.14
C ASN A 56 14.39 -14.23 8.71
N SER A 57 13.09 -14.34 9.03
CA SER A 57 12.30 -15.54 8.69
C SER A 57 12.23 -15.75 7.18
N TYR A 58 12.23 -14.67 6.39
CA TYR A 58 12.28 -14.76 4.92
C TYR A 58 13.38 -15.69 4.41
N PHE A 59 14.62 -15.51 4.87
CA PHE A 59 15.74 -16.36 4.42
C PHE A 59 15.60 -17.81 4.84
N LYS A 60 14.95 -18.07 5.98
CA LYS A 60 14.68 -19.43 6.46
C LYS A 60 13.57 -20.09 5.63
N ASP A 61 12.47 -19.37 5.44
CA ASP A 61 11.26 -19.85 4.79
C ASP A 61 11.53 -20.18 3.30
N ILE A 62 12.22 -19.30 2.56
CA ILE A 62 12.55 -19.55 1.14
C ILE A 62 13.63 -20.62 0.94
N LYS A 63 14.50 -20.86 1.93
CA LYS A 63 15.51 -21.93 1.91
C LYS A 63 14.85 -23.28 2.10
N GLU A 64 13.97 -23.39 3.09
CA GLU A 64 13.39 -24.66 3.51
C GLU A 64 12.19 -25.09 2.66
N LYS A 65 11.40 -24.14 2.14
CA LYS A 65 10.24 -24.39 1.27
C LYS A 65 9.28 -25.46 1.83
N ARG A 66 9.08 -25.46 3.15
CA ARG A 66 8.30 -26.50 3.87
C ARG A 66 6.79 -26.27 3.88
N ASP A 67 6.33 -25.07 3.54
CA ASP A 67 4.92 -24.70 3.58
C ASP A 67 4.48 -24.11 2.24
N ASP A 68 3.60 -24.81 1.53
CA ASP A 68 3.08 -24.42 0.22
C ASP A 68 2.23 -23.13 0.25
N ASP A 69 1.85 -22.65 1.44
CA ASP A 69 1.21 -21.34 1.61
C ASP A 69 2.20 -20.19 1.75
N LEU A 70 3.51 -20.46 1.86
CA LEU A 70 4.54 -19.43 1.79
C LEU A 70 5.04 -19.28 0.35
N LEU A 71 5.12 -18.03 -0.10
CA LEU A 71 5.55 -17.71 -1.45
C LEU A 71 7.07 -17.83 -1.58
N VAL A 72 7.51 -18.39 -2.71
CA VAL A 72 8.90 -18.31 -3.16
C VAL A 72 8.86 -17.99 -4.65
N LEU A 73 9.25 -16.77 -5.02
CA LEU A 73 9.40 -16.39 -6.43
C LEU A 73 10.71 -16.99 -7.00
N PRO A 74 10.84 -17.08 -8.33
CA PRO A 74 12.10 -17.45 -8.95
C PRO A 74 13.28 -16.58 -8.50
N THR A 75 13.04 -15.28 -8.28
CA THR A 75 14.07 -14.35 -7.79
C THR A 75 14.46 -14.57 -6.33
N ASP A 76 13.54 -15.07 -5.50
CA ASP A 76 13.85 -15.44 -4.11
C ASP A 76 14.65 -16.75 -4.08
N ALA A 77 14.26 -17.72 -4.90
CA ALA A 77 14.97 -19.00 -5.03
C ALA A 77 16.41 -18.80 -5.51
N ALA A 78 16.63 -17.87 -6.44
CA ALA A 78 17.95 -17.52 -6.95
C ALA A 78 18.96 -17.13 -5.86
N LEU A 79 18.49 -16.58 -4.72
CA LEU A 79 19.36 -16.19 -3.60
C LEU A 79 20.10 -17.38 -2.96
N PHE A 80 19.55 -18.59 -3.06
CA PHE A 80 20.16 -19.82 -2.53
C PHE A 80 20.72 -20.74 -3.63
N GLU A 81 20.46 -20.42 -4.90
CA GLU A 81 20.93 -21.18 -6.06
C GLU A 81 22.21 -20.57 -6.66
N ASP A 82 22.34 -19.25 -6.66
CA ASP A 82 23.54 -18.56 -7.12
C ASP A 82 24.69 -18.69 -6.12
N PRO A 83 25.91 -19.09 -6.54
CA PRO A 83 27.05 -19.29 -5.64
C PRO A 83 27.50 -18.06 -4.87
N SER A 84 27.34 -16.85 -5.44
CA SER A 84 27.73 -15.60 -4.79
C SER A 84 26.68 -15.21 -3.75
N PHE A 85 25.40 -15.18 -4.15
CA PHE A 85 24.29 -14.80 -3.28
C PHE A 85 24.12 -15.74 -2.09
N LYS A 86 24.31 -17.05 -2.31
CA LYS A 86 24.11 -18.08 -1.30
C LYS A 86 24.90 -17.82 -0.02
N ASN A 87 26.13 -17.30 -0.12
CA ASN A 87 26.95 -16.99 1.06
C ASN A 87 26.27 -15.96 1.97
N TYR A 88 25.65 -14.94 1.39
CA TYR A 88 24.91 -13.92 2.14
C TYR A 88 23.56 -14.44 2.62
N ALA A 89 22.85 -15.19 1.79
CA ALA A 89 21.54 -15.73 2.13
C ALA A 89 21.62 -16.75 3.29
N GLU A 90 22.63 -17.62 3.30
CA GLU A 90 22.90 -18.54 4.41
C GLU A 90 23.31 -17.79 5.68
N LYS A 91 24.19 -16.79 5.57
CA LYS A 91 24.56 -15.91 6.68
C LYS A 91 23.33 -15.25 7.32
N TYR A 92 22.45 -14.68 6.52
CA TYR A 92 21.26 -13.98 7.03
C TYR A 92 20.20 -14.93 7.59
N ALA A 93 20.12 -16.17 7.11
CA ALA A 93 19.25 -17.18 7.71
C ALA A 93 19.68 -17.54 9.14
N GLU A 94 20.98 -17.49 9.45
CA GLU A 94 21.54 -17.86 10.76
C GLU A 94 21.73 -16.67 11.70
N ASP A 95 22.12 -15.51 11.16
CA ASP A 95 22.46 -14.31 11.93
C ASP A 95 21.54 -13.13 11.59
N VAL A 96 20.55 -12.92 12.45
CA VAL A 96 19.60 -11.79 12.35
C VAL A 96 20.27 -10.43 12.55
N ALA A 97 21.32 -10.36 13.36
CA ALA A 97 22.01 -9.09 13.62
C ALA A 97 22.82 -8.65 12.40
N ALA A 98 23.49 -9.60 11.74
CA ALA A 98 24.14 -9.35 10.45
C ALA A 98 23.15 -8.92 9.38
N PHE A 99 22.00 -9.57 9.29
CA PHE A 99 20.94 -9.17 8.37
C PHE A 99 20.49 -7.73 8.63
N PHE A 100 20.14 -7.39 9.87
CA PHE A 100 19.65 -6.05 10.21
C PHE A 100 20.68 -4.96 9.93
N LYS A 101 21.96 -5.22 10.24
CA LYS A 101 23.06 -4.29 9.96
C LYS A 101 23.18 -4.05 8.45
N ASP A 102 23.33 -5.10 7.67
CA ASP A 102 23.56 -4.99 6.22
C ASP A 102 22.31 -4.45 5.50
N TYR A 103 21.09 -4.78 5.97
CA TYR A 103 19.84 -4.23 5.45
C TYR A 103 19.73 -2.72 5.69
N ALA A 104 20.06 -2.24 6.89
CA ALA A 104 20.00 -0.81 7.20
C ALA A 104 20.94 0.01 6.29
N GLU A 105 22.17 -0.48 6.09
CA GLU A 105 23.15 0.14 5.19
C GLU A 105 22.65 0.13 3.74
N ALA A 106 22.18 -1.01 3.24
CA ALA A 106 21.71 -1.16 1.86
C ALA A 106 20.44 -0.35 1.58
N HIS A 107 19.50 -0.32 2.51
CA HIS A 107 18.24 0.43 2.37
C HIS A 107 18.48 1.94 2.38
N ALA A 108 19.38 2.44 3.22
CA ALA A 108 19.77 3.86 3.22
C ALA A 108 20.48 4.24 1.91
N LYS A 109 21.36 3.37 1.40
CA LYS A 109 21.98 3.57 0.08
C LYS A 109 20.92 3.64 -1.02
N LEU A 110 20.00 2.66 -1.05
CA LEU A 110 18.90 2.59 -2.02
C LEU A 110 18.03 3.84 -1.98
N SER A 111 17.62 4.32 -0.80
CA SER A 111 16.75 5.50 -0.67
C SER A 111 17.37 6.79 -1.20
N ASN A 112 18.70 6.86 -1.26
CA ASN A 112 19.44 8.02 -1.73
C ASN A 112 19.79 7.97 -3.23
N LEU A 113 19.62 6.81 -3.89
CA LEU A 113 20.02 6.62 -5.28
C LEU A 113 19.23 7.54 -6.23
N GLY A 114 19.96 8.39 -6.95
CA GLY A 114 19.39 9.30 -7.96
C GLY A 114 18.66 10.52 -7.40
N ALA A 115 18.60 10.67 -6.07
CA ALA A 115 17.99 11.82 -5.43
C ALA A 115 18.84 13.09 -5.60
N LYS A 116 18.16 14.24 -5.60
CA LYS A 116 18.77 15.57 -5.46
C LYS A 116 18.23 16.18 -4.19
N PHE A 117 19.12 16.55 -3.28
CA PHE A 117 18.75 17.10 -1.98
C PHE A 117 18.93 18.62 -1.95
N ASP A 118 18.18 19.26 -1.06
CA ASP A 118 18.35 20.67 -0.69
C ASP A 118 18.27 20.77 0.85
N PRO A 119 19.40 21.06 1.55
CA PRO A 119 20.74 21.32 1.00
C PRO A 119 21.35 20.05 0.34
N PRO A 120 22.42 20.18 -0.46
CA PRO A 120 23.00 19.06 -1.23
C PRO A 120 23.39 17.82 -0.39
N GLU A 121 23.80 18.03 0.85
CA GLU A 121 24.13 16.99 1.83
C GLU A 121 22.91 16.30 2.47
N GLY A 122 21.70 16.81 2.25
CA GLY A 122 20.48 16.35 2.89
C GLY A 122 20.32 16.84 4.32
N ILE A 123 19.15 16.54 4.91
CA ILE A 123 18.82 16.88 6.30
C ILE A 123 18.68 15.59 7.09
N VAL A 124 19.46 15.45 8.16
CA VAL A 124 19.35 14.34 9.09
C VAL A 124 18.32 14.70 10.17
N ILE A 125 17.22 13.96 10.19
CA ILE A 125 16.24 14.03 11.29
C ILE A 125 16.66 12.97 12.31
N GLU A 126 17.35 13.40 13.38
CA GLU A 126 17.63 12.52 14.51
C GLU A 126 16.29 12.17 15.19
N ASN A 127 15.88 10.90 15.09
CA ASN A 127 14.75 10.41 15.86
C ASN A 127 15.12 10.42 17.35
N VAL A 128 14.72 11.46 18.07
CA VAL A 128 14.29 11.27 19.45
C VAL A 128 13.19 10.19 19.38
N PRO A 129 13.25 9.09 20.15
CA PRO A 129 12.30 7.99 20.04
C PRO A 129 10.94 8.41 20.60
N GLU A 130 10.27 9.37 19.97
CA GLU A 130 8.83 9.52 20.12
C GLU A 130 8.18 8.41 19.33
N LYS A 131 7.44 7.53 20.03
CA LYS A 131 6.56 6.57 19.39
C LYS A 131 5.68 7.33 18.39
N PHE A 132 5.75 6.94 17.12
CA PHE A 132 4.80 7.41 16.13
C PHE A 132 3.39 7.02 16.60
N VAL A 133 2.59 8.02 16.99
CA VAL A 133 1.19 7.85 17.34
C VAL A 133 0.38 8.42 16.17
N ALA A 134 -0.13 7.55 15.31
CA ALA A 134 -0.94 7.95 14.15
C ALA A 134 -2.09 8.89 14.54
N ALA A 135 -2.64 8.75 15.75
CA ALA A 135 -3.69 9.62 16.28
C ALA A 135 -3.27 11.10 16.42
N LYS A 136 -1.97 11.42 16.56
CA LYS A 136 -1.47 12.81 16.57
C LYS A 136 -1.63 13.51 15.22
N TYR A 137 -1.73 12.75 14.13
CA TYR A 137 -1.80 13.25 12.75
C TYR A 137 -3.16 13.01 12.08
N SER A 138 -4.05 12.26 12.73
CA SER A 138 -5.46 12.24 12.34
C SER A 138 -6.05 13.61 12.68
N THR A 139 -6.61 14.31 11.69
CA THR A 139 -7.54 15.40 11.97
C THR A 139 -8.63 14.82 12.87
N GLY A 140 -8.76 15.37 14.07
CA GLY A 140 -9.74 14.87 15.04
C GLY A 140 -11.12 14.85 14.38
N LYS A 141 -11.91 13.81 14.63
CA LYS A 141 -13.34 13.83 14.29
C LYS A 141 -13.95 15.05 14.96
N LYS A 142 -14.12 16.14 14.21
CA LYS A 142 -14.92 17.27 14.65
C LYS A 142 -16.33 16.72 14.78
N GLU A 143 -16.81 16.59 16.01
CA GLU A 143 -18.23 16.38 16.24
C GLU A 143 -18.99 17.51 15.53
N LEU A 144 -19.94 17.12 14.67
CA LEU A 144 -20.84 18.08 14.05
C LEU A 144 -21.55 18.87 15.16
N SER A 145 -21.63 20.19 15.03
CA SER A 145 -22.40 21.00 15.96
C SER A 145 -23.86 20.55 15.97
N ASP A 146 -24.59 20.81 17.06
CA ASP A 146 -26.01 20.46 17.13
C ASP A 146 -26.83 21.14 16.02
N SER A 147 -26.41 22.32 15.58
CA SER A 147 -27.01 22.99 14.42
C SER A 147 -26.78 22.24 13.11
N MET A 148 -25.58 21.70 12.88
CA MET A 148 -25.27 20.89 11.69
C MET A 148 -26.00 19.55 11.74
N LYS A 149 -26.02 18.88 12.90
CA LYS A 149 -26.78 17.62 13.11
C LYS A 149 -28.27 17.84 12.84
N LYS A 150 -28.84 18.94 13.34
CA LYS A 150 -30.25 19.30 13.13
C LYS A 150 -30.55 19.62 11.67
N LYS A 151 -29.66 20.36 10.98
CA LYS A 151 -29.82 20.66 9.55
C LYS A 151 -29.77 19.40 8.70
N ILE A 152 -28.79 18.53 8.93
CA ILE A 152 -28.64 17.26 8.20
C ILE A 152 -29.87 16.37 8.43
N ARG A 153 -30.39 16.32 9.67
CA ARG A 153 -31.63 15.57 9.97
C ARG A 153 -32.84 16.16 9.24
N ALA A 154 -32.99 17.49 9.26
CA ALA A 154 -34.09 18.15 8.56
C ALA A 154 -34.03 17.92 7.05
N GLU A 155 -32.84 17.95 6.44
CA GLU A 155 -32.66 17.63 5.02
C GLU A 155 -32.97 16.16 4.72
N TYR A 156 -32.53 15.23 5.58
CA TYR A 156 -32.80 13.80 5.45
C TYR A 156 -34.31 13.47 5.56
N GLU A 157 -35.01 14.12 6.48
CA GLU A 157 -36.46 14.00 6.64
C GLU A 157 -37.21 14.62 5.46
N ALA A 158 -36.77 15.78 4.96
CA ALA A 158 -37.39 16.47 3.82
C ALA A 158 -37.35 15.65 2.52
N ILE A 159 -36.35 14.78 2.36
CA ILE A 159 -36.24 13.88 1.21
C ILE A 159 -36.88 12.50 1.46
N GLY A 160 -37.64 12.34 2.55
CA GLY A 160 -38.46 11.16 2.84
C GLY A 160 -37.77 10.07 3.66
N GLY A 161 -36.65 10.40 4.31
CA GLY A 161 -35.92 9.51 5.21
C GLY A 161 -36.43 9.61 6.64
N SER A 162 -36.27 8.55 7.43
CA SER A 162 -36.58 8.55 8.86
C SER A 162 -35.62 7.60 9.59
N PRO A 163 -35.39 7.75 10.91
CA PRO A 163 -34.66 6.76 11.71
C PRO A 163 -35.13 5.32 11.49
N ASP A 164 -36.43 5.13 11.24
CA ASP A 164 -37.05 3.80 11.07
C ASP A 164 -37.31 3.44 9.60
N LYS A 165 -36.98 4.34 8.66
CA LYS A 165 -37.18 4.14 7.23
C LYS A 165 -35.97 4.63 6.45
N PRO A 166 -35.09 3.73 5.99
CA PRO A 166 -34.03 4.13 5.07
C PRO A 166 -34.65 4.71 3.81
N LEU A 167 -33.97 5.68 3.21
CA LEU A 167 -34.42 6.30 1.97
C LEU A 167 -34.65 5.22 0.89
N PRO A 168 -35.79 5.24 0.20
CA PRO A 168 -36.20 4.14 -0.68
C PRO A 168 -35.34 4.02 -1.95
N THR A 169 -34.53 5.02 -2.29
CA THR A 169 -33.73 5.07 -3.51
C THR A 169 -32.26 5.39 -3.23
N ASN A 170 -31.36 4.79 -3.99
CA ASN A 170 -29.94 5.07 -3.93
C ASN A 170 -29.62 6.40 -4.64
N TYR A 171 -29.58 7.51 -3.87
CA TYR A 171 -29.35 8.85 -4.40
C TYR A 171 -28.07 8.97 -5.23
N PHE A 172 -27.01 8.27 -4.83
CA PHE A 172 -25.74 8.26 -5.55
C PHE A 172 -25.92 7.72 -6.98
N LEU A 173 -26.68 6.64 -7.13
CA LEU A 173 -27.01 6.08 -8.44
C LEU A 173 -27.86 7.04 -9.28
N ASN A 174 -28.88 7.68 -8.67
CA ASN A 174 -29.74 8.63 -9.38
C ASN A 174 -28.98 9.88 -9.85
N ILE A 175 -28.04 10.39 -9.05
CA ILE A 175 -27.17 11.52 -9.40
C ILE A 175 -26.27 11.14 -10.57
N ILE A 176 -25.65 9.95 -10.55
CA ILE A 176 -24.82 9.46 -11.66
C ILE A 176 -25.64 9.33 -12.94
N ILE A 177 -26.86 8.78 -12.87
CA ILE A 177 -27.74 8.65 -14.03
C ILE A 177 -28.12 10.03 -14.57
N ALA A 178 -28.49 10.99 -13.72
CA ALA A 178 -28.86 12.34 -14.13
C ALA A 178 -27.69 13.08 -14.81
N ILE A 179 -26.49 12.99 -14.25
CA ILE A 179 -25.28 13.55 -14.87
C ILE A 179 -25.00 12.87 -16.20
N GLY A 180 -25.12 11.54 -16.29
CA GLY A 180 -24.97 10.79 -17.53
C GLY A 180 -25.93 11.23 -18.62
N VAL A 181 -27.21 11.43 -18.28
CA VAL A 181 -28.23 11.93 -19.23
C VAL A 181 -27.93 13.37 -19.66
N LEU A 182 -27.51 14.25 -18.75
CA LEU A 182 -27.15 15.63 -19.08
C LEU A 182 -25.96 15.71 -20.04
N VAL A 183 -24.95 14.86 -19.85
CA VAL A 183 -23.79 14.75 -20.76
C VAL A 183 -24.22 14.22 -22.13
N LEU A 184 -25.14 13.25 -22.16
CA LEU A 184 -25.65 12.69 -23.42
C LEU A 184 -26.51 13.71 -24.17
N LEU A 185 -27.31 14.50 -23.47
CA LEU A 185 -28.09 15.59 -24.05
C LEU A 185 -27.19 16.75 -24.53
N SER A 186 -26.15 17.12 -23.79
CA SER A 186 -25.23 18.17 -24.24
C SER A 186 -24.40 17.75 -25.45
N THR A 187 -24.09 16.46 -25.60
CA THR A 187 -23.39 15.93 -26.78
C THR A 187 -24.31 15.77 -27.99
N LEU A 188 -25.58 15.40 -27.80
CA LEU A 188 -26.55 15.25 -28.89
C LEU A 188 -27.12 16.59 -29.39
N PHE A 189 -27.23 17.60 -28.51
CA PHE A 189 -27.86 18.89 -28.84
C PHE A 189 -26.92 20.10 -28.74
N GLY A 190 -25.67 19.93 -28.28
CA GLY A 190 -24.69 21.02 -28.17
C GLY A 190 -23.86 21.28 -29.43
N GLY A 191 -24.15 20.61 -30.54
CA GLY A 191 -23.51 20.84 -31.84
C GLY A 191 -24.18 21.95 -32.64
N ASN A 192 -23.95 23.21 -32.25
CA ASN A 192 -23.84 24.39 -33.13
C ASN A 192 -23.89 25.66 -32.29
N ASN A 193 -22.72 26.19 -31.93
CA ASN A 193 -22.45 27.62 -31.78
C ASN A 193 -20.93 27.82 -31.84
N ASN A 194 -20.35 27.57 -33.02
CA ASN A 194 -19.11 28.26 -33.39
C ASN A 194 -19.51 29.69 -33.76
N SER A 195 -19.33 30.62 -32.83
CA SER A 195 -19.17 32.02 -33.16
C SER A 195 -17.89 32.50 -32.49
N ASP A 196 -16.86 32.57 -33.31
CA ASP A 196 -15.70 33.46 -33.25
C ASP A 196 -15.56 34.32 -31.99
N PHE A 197 -14.45 34.11 -31.28
CA PHE A 197 -13.79 35.18 -30.55
C PHE A 197 -12.28 35.12 -30.80
N SER A 198 -11.89 35.71 -31.93
CA SER A 198 -10.56 36.30 -32.10
C SER A 198 -10.51 37.63 -31.34
N GLY A 199 -9.59 37.79 -30.40
CA GLY A 199 -9.29 39.11 -29.83
C GLY A 199 -8.54 39.09 -28.49
N PHE A 200 -7.23 39.32 -28.61
CA PHE A 200 -6.23 39.72 -27.60
C PHE A 200 -5.81 38.70 -26.53
#